data_AF-A0A0W1KKV8-F1
#
_entry.id   AF-A0A0W1KKV8-F1
#
_cell.length_a   1.000
_cell.length_b   1.000
_cell.length_c   1.000
_cell.angle_alpha   90.00
_cell.angle_beta   90.00
_cell.angle_gamma   90.00
#
_symmetry.space_group_name_H-M   'P 1'
#
loop_
_entity.id
_entity.type
_entity.pdbx_description
1 polymer ?
#
loop_
_entity_poly.entity_id
_entity_poly.type
_entity_poly.pdbx_seq_one_letter_code
_entity_poly.pdbx_strand_id
1 'polypeptide(L)' 'MRIGAEATVIQHAGFGGLVLNIAGSRVAIDHRSAKNIEAELVA' A
#
# COMPACT_ATOMS: atom_id res chain seq x y z
N MET A 1 -1.00 -9.81 -1.06
CA MET A 1 -0.34 -9.08 0.04
C MET A 1 -0.34 -9.98 1.26
N ARG A 2 0.78 -10.10 1.98
CA ARG A 2 0.90 -10.95 3.18
C ARG A 2 1.64 -10.19 4.29
N ILE A 3 1.50 -10.64 5.53
CA ILE A 3 2.26 -10.10 6.66
C ILE A 3 3.77 -10.24 6.37
N GLY A 4 4.52 -9.18 6.70
CA GLY A 4 5.96 -9.10 6.47
C GLY A 4 6.37 -8.75 5.03
N ALA A 5 5.41 -8.42 4.15
CA ALA A 5 5.74 -7.89 2.83
C ALA A 5 6.15 -6.41 2.93
N GLU A 6 7.30 -6.07 2.37
CA GLU A 6 7.70 -4.68 2.19
C GLU A 6 6.96 -4.06 1.00
N ALA A 7 6.55 -2.81 1.18
CA ALA A 7 5.82 -2.06 0.18
C ALA A 7 6.24 -0.60 0.22
N THR A 8 6.29 0.03 -0.95
CA THR A 8 6.49 1.48 -1.06
C THR A 8 5.20 2.13 -1.53
N VAL A 9 4.73 3.15 -0.83
CA VAL A 9 3.64 4.00 -1.35
C VAL A 9 4.22 4.81 -2.50
N ILE A 10 3.74 4.56 -3.72
CA ILE A 10 4.20 5.28 -4.92
C ILE A 10 3.26 6.42 -5.30
N GLN A 11 2.00 6.38 -4.88
CA GLN A 11 1.01 7.42 -5.14
C GLN A 11 -0.15 7.38 -4.15
N HIS A 12 -0.70 8.54 -3.81
CA HIS A 12 -2.04 8.68 -3.23
C HIS A 12 -3.07 8.74 -4.34
N ALA A 13 -3.98 7.77 -4.40
CA ALA A 13 -4.92 7.64 -5.49
C ALA A 13 -6.02 8.72 -5.45
N GLY A 14 -6.51 9.16 -6.61
CA GLY A 14 -7.53 10.21 -6.72
C GLY A 14 -8.88 9.87 -6.06
N PHE A 15 -9.15 8.58 -5.82
CA PHE A 15 -10.33 8.10 -5.07
C PHE A 15 -10.08 7.98 -3.55
N GLY A 16 -8.98 8.54 -3.03
CA GLY A 16 -8.65 8.55 -1.60
C GLY A 16 -7.97 7.28 -1.08
N GLY A 17 -7.60 6.36 -1.98
CA GLY A 17 -6.82 5.15 -1.66
C GLY A 17 -5.31 5.33 -1.86
N LEU A 18 -4.59 4.22 -1.96
CA LEU A 18 -3.14 4.18 -2.15
C LEU A 18 -2.77 3.33 -3.36
N VAL A 19 -1.65 3.67 -4.01
CA VAL A 19 -0.98 2.76 -4.94
C VAL A 19 0.33 2.35 -4.30
N LEU A 20 0.49 1.03 -4.11
CA LEU A 20 1.69 0.43 -3.54
C LEU A 20 2.51 -0.24 -4.64
N ASN A 21 3.83 -0.17 -4.50
CA ASN A 21 4.76 -1.07 -5.18
C ASN A 21 5.16 -2.19 -4.21
N ILE A 22 4.89 -3.44 -4.59
CA ILE A 22 5.21 -4.64 -3.79
C ILE A 22 5.96 -5.59 -4.71
N ALA A 23 7.26 -5.83 -4.44
CA ALA A 23 8.11 -6.69 -5.26
C ALA A 23 8.01 -6.41 -6.78
N GLY A 24 7.96 -5.13 -7.17
CA GLY A 24 7.84 -4.69 -8.57
C GLY A 24 6.42 -4.69 -9.14
N SER A 25 5.44 -5.21 -8.41
CA SER A 25 4.03 -5.17 -8.81
C SER A 25 3.34 -3.91 -8.27
N ARG A 26 2.57 -3.23 -9.12
CA ARG A 26 1.76 -2.08 -8.72
C ARG A 26 0.36 -2.53 -8.33
N VAL A 27 -0.03 -2.22 -7.11
CA VAL A 27 -1.32 -2.62 -6.53
C VAL A 27 -2.06 -1.38 -6.04
N ALA A 28 -3.24 -1.12 -6.61
CA ALA A 28 -4.14 -0.08 -6.12
C ALA A 28 -4.99 -0.65 -4.97
N ILE A 29 -5.08 0.11 -3.87
CA ILE A 29 -5.83 -0.25 -2.66
C ILE A 29 -6.82 0.87 -2.38
N ASP A 30 -8.09 0.51 -2.20
CA ASP A 30 -9.14 1.47 -1.87
C ASP A 30 -8.98 2.04 -0.44
N HIS A 31 -9.65 3.15 -0.18
CA HIS A 31 -9.57 3.85 1.10
C HIS A 31 -9.97 2.99 2.31
N ARG A 32 -10.97 2.13 2.16
CA ARG A 32 -11.44 1.26 3.26
C ARG A 32 -10.40 0.18 3.55
N SER A 33 -9.88 -0.47 2.52
CA SER A 33 -8.86 -1.51 2.69
C SER A 33 -7.55 -0.94 3.22
N ALA A 34 -7.12 0.24 2.77
CA ALA A 34 -5.90 0.90 3.23
C ALA A 34 -5.90 1.17 4.75
N LYS A 35 -7.06 1.47 5.33
CA LYS A 35 -7.21 1.67 6.79
C LYS A 35 -7.02 0.41 7.63
N ASN A 36 -7.12 -0.77 7.02
CA ASN A 36 -6.98 -2.06 7.71
C ASN A 36 -5.55 -2.63 7.57
N ILE A 37 -4.61 -1.87 7.01
CA ILE A 37 -3.23 -2.28 6.83
C ILE A 37 -2.39 -1.59 7.91
N GLU A 38 -1.95 -2.39 8.88
CA GLU A 38 -0.92 -1.96 9.82
C GLU A 38 0.46 -2.17 9.18
N ALA A 39 1.28 -1.13 9.22
CA ALA A 39 2.63 -1.15 8.66
C ALA A 39 3.58 -0.35 9.55
N GLU A 40 4.82 -0.81 9.62
CA GLU A 40 5.92 -0.07 10.21
C GLU A 40 6.71 0.65 9.11
N LEU A 41 7.17 1.87 9.38
CA LEU A 41 8.04 2.59 8.45
C LEU A 41 9.44 1.97 8.48
N VAL A 42 9.92 1.54 7.32
CA VAL A 42 11.29 1.04 7.14
C VAL A 42 12.16 2.19 6.63
N ALA A 43 13.32 2.40 7.26
CA ALA A 43 14.27 3.49 6.97
C ALA A 43 15.10 3.24 5.70
#